data_AF-A0A2M9TQ79-F1
#
_entry.id   AF-A0A2M9TQ79-F1
#
_cell.length_a   1.000
_cell.length_b   1.000
_cell.length_c   1.000
_cell.angle_alpha   90.00
_cell.angle_beta   90.00
_cell.angle_gamma   90.00
#
_symmetry.space_group_name_H-M   'P 1'
#
loop_
_entity.id
_entity.type
_entity.pdbx_description
1 polymer ?
#
loop_
_entity_poly.entity_id
_entity_poly.type
_entity_poly.pdbx_seq_one_letter_code
_entity_poly.pdbx_strand_id
1 'polypeptide(L)'
;MTLAPVYAHGPTPKKVEEAVNIAAPPDKVWETVGDFGAIANWHPDVSNSAADKGNEAGSVRELTLEKGIIKESLDEYDAAAHSYSYRMDGENLEALPVSSYSSTISVEAEGEGSKVSWIGRFYRGDTSNEPPEALNDESAIAAMTAIYQNGLAGLKKTIEGK
;
A
#
# COMPACT_ATOMS: atom_id res chain seq x y z
N MET A 1 -24.70 -40.88 -9.22
CA MET A 1 -23.99 -39.90 -8.38
C MET A 1 -23.35 -38.91 -9.33
N THR A 2 -23.97 -37.75 -9.48
CA THR A 2 -23.62 -36.73 -10.48
C THR A 2 -22.35 -36.02 -10.02
N LEU A 3 -21.30 -36.04 -10.83
CA LEU A 3 -20.09 -35.23 -10.61
C LEU A 3 -20.48 -33.76 -10.81
N ALA A 4 -20.49 -32.98 -9.73
CA ALA A 4 -20.57 -31.53 -9.84
C ALA A 4 -19.27 -31.01 -10.48
N PRO A 5 -19.33 -30.09 -11.46
CA PRO A 5 -18.14 -29.45 -11.97
C PRO A 5 -17.50 -28.62 -10.85
N VAL A 6 -16.30 -29.01 -10.43
CA VAL A 6 -15.46 -28.18 -9.56
C VAL A 6 -14.94 -27.04 -10.41
N TYR A 7 -15.71 -25.94 -10.46
CA TYR A 7 -15.17 -24.65 -10.84
C TYR A 7 -14.33 -24.12 -9.68
N ALA A 8 -13.12 -24.67 -9.52
CA ALA A 8 -12.08 -24.04 -8.72
C ALA A 8 -11.54 -22.84 -9.50
N HIS A 9 -12.35 -21.80 -9.66
CA HIS A 9 -11.81 -20.47 -9.94
C HIS A 9 -11.28 -19.94 -8.61
N GLY A 10 -9.98 -20.17 -8.36
CA GLY A 10 -9.31 -19.48 -7.26
C GLY A 10 -9.53 -17.97 -7.36
N PRO A 11 -9.43 -17.24 -6.23
CA PRO A 11 -9.63 -15.79 -6.25
C PRO A 11 -8.68 -15.16 -7.28
N THR A 12 -9.17 -14.19 -8.06
CA THR A 12 -8.33 -13.48 -9.03
C THR A 12 -7.63 -12.32 -8.32
N PRO A 13 -6.29 -12.21 -8.39
CA PRO A 13 -5.60 -11.08 -7.80
C PRO A 13 -6.09 -9.77 -8.44
N LYS A 14 -6.27 -8.76 -7.61
CA LYS A 14 -6.63 -7.40 -8.01
C LYS A 14 -5.40 -6.53 -8.08
N LYS A 15 -5.56 -5.39 -8.77
CA LYS A 15 -4.52 -4.41 -8.98
C LYS A 15 -5.11 -3.02 -8.82
N VAL A 16 -4.41 -2.15 -8.10
CA VAL A 16 -4.67 -0.72 -8.02
C VAL A 16 -3.37 0.00 -8.35
N GLU A 17 -3.46 1.07 -9.13
CA GLU A 17 -2.33 1.93 -9.49
C GLU A 17 -2.77 3.37 -9.35
N GLU A 18 -2.20 4.07 -8.39
CA GLU A 18 -2.46 5.49 -8.17
C GLU A 18 -1.15 6.26 -8.35
N ALA A 19 -1.26 7.53 -8.74
CA ALA A 19 -0.12 8.41 -8.86
C ALA A 19 -0.50 9.86 -8.56
N VAL A 20 0.49 10.65 -8.15
CA VAL A 20 0.34 12.09 -7.94
C VAL A 20 1.58 12.84 -8.42
N ASN A 21 1.36 14.02 -8.98
CA ASN A 21 2.44 14.91 -9.36
C ASN A 21 2.67 15.92 -8.24
N ILE A 22 3.93 16.10 -7.85
CA ILE A 22 4.37 16.98 -6.76
C ILE A 22 5.34 18.01 -7.33
N ALA A 23 5.09 19.29 -7.04
CA ALA A 23 5.92 20.42 -7.44
C ALA A 23 7.19 20.53 -6.59
N ALA A 24 7.96 19.44 -6.53
CA ALA A 24 9.24 19.35 -5.85
C ALA A 24 10.15 18.33 -6.55
N PRO A 25 11.48 18.53 -6.52
CA PRO A 25 12.44 17.57 -7.09
C PRO A 25 12.29 16.16 -6.47
N PRO A 26 12.55 15.08 -7.22
CA PRO A 26 12.44 13.70 -6.73
C PRO A 26 13.15 13.45 -5.40
N ASP A 27 14.39 13.93 -5.24
CA ASP A 27 15.17 13.78 -4.00
C ASP A 27 14.42 14.34 -2.78
N LYS A 28 13.77 15.51 -2.95
CA LYS A 28 13.02 16.17 -1.88
C LYS A 28 11.78 15.38 -1.48
N VAL A 29 11.12 14.76 -2.45
CA VAL A 29 9.97 13.89 -2.21
C VAL A 29 10.42 12.59 -1.55
N TRP A 30 11.52 12.02 -2.04
CA TRP A 30 12.12 10.79 -1.53
C TRP A 30 12.57 10.90 -0.07
N GLU A 31 13.13 12.05 0.35
CA GLU A 31 13.42 12.34 1.76
C GLU A 31 12.21 12.12 2.70
N THR A 32 10.98 12.22 2.18
CA THR A 32 9.75 12.02 2.96
C THR A 32 9.15 10.64 2.75
N VAL A 33 8.92 10.24 1.50
CA VAL A 33 8.20 8.99 1.19
C VAL A 33 9.09 7.75 1.30
N GLY A 34 10.40 7.91 1.13
CA GLY A 34 11.41 6.85 1.17
C GLY A 34 11.77 6.37 2.57
N ASP A 35 11.29 7.01 3.64
CA ASP A 35 11.38 6.44 4.99
C ASP A 35 10.24 5.44 5.18
N PHE A 36 10.56 4.15 5.09
CA PHE A 36 9.60 3.06 5.17
C PHE A 36 8.82 3.07 6.49
N GLY A 37 9.47 3.40 7.61
CA GLY A 37 8.86 3.42 8.94
C GLY A 37 8.06 4.67 9.24
N ALA A 38 8.24 5.76 8.48
CA ALA A 38 7.71 7.08 8.81
C ALA A 38 6.43 7.46 8.05
N ILE A 39 5.67 6.49 7.53
CA ILE A 39 4.44 6.75 6.76
C ILE A 39 3.41 7.62 7.51
N ALA A 40 3.35 7.53 8.84
CA ALA A 40 2.48 8.35 9.68
C ALA A 40 2.75 9.87 9.57
N ASN A 41 3.94 10.28 9.10
CA ASN A 41 4.30 11.68 8.96
C ASN A 41 3.61 12.37 7.77
N TRP A 42 3.08 11.60 6.82
CA TRP A 42 2.51 12.14 5.58
C TRP A 42 1.18 11.49 5.17
N HIS A 43 0.85 10.30 5.69
CA HIS A 43 -0.39 9.61 5.38
C HIS A 43 -1.49 9.91 6.42
N PRO A 44 -2.62 10.55 6.05
CA PRO A 44 -3.60 11.02 7.01
C PRO A 44 -4.34 9.91 7.77
N ASP A 45 -4.51 8.74 7.15
CA ASP A 45 -5.19 7.59 7.77
C ASP A 45 -4.28 6.78 8.73
N VAL A 46 -2.99 7.10 8.80
CA VAL A 46 -2.01 6.38 9.63
C VAL A 46 -1.66 7.22 10.85
N SER A 47 -2.13 6.80 12.02
CA SER A 47 -1.91 7.53 13.28
C SER A 47 -0.53 7.28 13.90
N ASN A 48 0.09 6.14 13.59
CA ASN A 48 1.42 5.77 14.06
C ASN A 48 2.04 4.76 13.10
N SER A 49 3.38 4.82 12.94
CA SER A 49 4.13 3.75 12.29
C SER A 49 5.58 3.72 12.77
N ALA A 50 6.15 2.52 12.84
CA ALA A 50 7.55 2.31 13.14
C ALA A 50 8.07 1.04 12.47
N ALA A 51 9.28 1.11 11.89
CA ALA A 51 10.00 -0.01 11.31
C ALA A 51 11.08 -0.52 12.29
N ASP A 52 11.22 -1.83 12.41
CA ASP A 52 12.15 -2.47 13.36
C ASP A 52 13.64 -2.36 12.96
N LYS A 53 13.93 -2.15 11.68
CA LYS A 53 15.28 -2.09 11.08
C LYS A 53 15.39 -0.98 10.03
N GLY A 54 14.51 0.03 10.10
CA GLY A 54 14.51 1.14 9.14
C GLY A 54 14.28 0.70 7.70
N ASN A 55 15.14 1.16 6.79
CA ASN A 55 15.00 0.94 5.34
C ASN A 55 15.79 -0.29 4.84
N GLU A 56 16.09 -1.24 5.73
CA GLU A 56 16.78 -2.49 5.38
C GLU A 56 15.78 -3.54 4.89
N ALA A 57 16.09 -4.24 3.80
CA ALA A 57 15.28 -5.36 3.33
C ALA A 57 15.07 -6.40 4.46
N GLY A 58 13.83 -6.83 4.64
CA GLY A 58 13.41 -7.65 5.78
C GLY A 58 13.11 -6.88 7.06
N SER A 59 13.07 -5.54 7.02
CA SER A 59 12.45 -4.75 8.08
C SER A 59 10.94 -4.95 8.08
N VAL A 60 10.34 -5.01 9.27
CA VAL A 60 8.90 -5.03 9.47
C VAL A 60 8.47 -3.70 10.05
N ARG A 61 7.51 -3.03 9.41
CA ARG A 61 6.79 -1.91 10.01
C ARG A 61 5.45 -2.34 10.55
N GLU A 62 5.08 -1.77 11.69
CA GLU A 62 3.70 -1.77 12.15
C GLU A 62 3.11 -0.39 11.86
N LEU A 63 1.93 -0.33 11.23
CA LEU A 63 1.20 0.91 11.00
C LEU A 63 -0.21 0.82 11.61
N THR A 64 -0.66 1.90 12.23
CA THR A 64 -1.94 1.95 12.95
C THR A 64 -2.98 2.73 12.15
N LEU A 65 -3.94 2.01 11.59
CA LEU A 65 -5.15 2.55 10.98
C LEU A 65 -6.27 2.69 12.03
N GLU A 66 -7.35 3.38 11.68
CA GLU A 66 -8.52 3.56 12.56
C GLU A 66 -9.07 2.24 13.12
N LYS A 67 -9.12 1.20 12.28
CA LYS A 67 -9.74 -0.09 12.61
C LYS A 67 -8.75 -1.17 13.07
N GLY A 68 -7.46 -0.87 13.14
CA GLY A 68 -6.47 -1.80 13.65
C GLY A 68 -5.06 -1.60 13.13
N ILE A 69 -4.18 -2.51 13.52
CA ILE A 69 -2.76 -2.50 13.15
C ILE A 69 -2.54 -3.43 11.97
N ILE A 70 -1.77 -2.95 11.00
CA ILE A 70 -1.28 -3.68 9.85
C ILE A 70 0.24 -3.84 10.02
N LYS A 71 0.76 -5.03 9.70
CA LYS A 71 2.21 -5.27 9.63
C LYS A 71 2.62 -5.47 8.19
N GLU A 72 3.75 -4.90 7.82
CA GLU A 72 4.30 -4.99 6.47
C GLU A 72 5.80 -5.26 6.52
N SER A 73 6.26 -6.22 5.73
CA SER A 73 7.68 -6.52 5.53
C SER A 73 8.20 -5.80 4.29
N LEU A 74 9.31 -5.07 4.42
CA LEU A 74 10.06 -4.48 3.33
C LEU A 74 10.77 -5.58 2.54
N ASP A 75 10.47 -5.70 1.25
CA ASP A 75 11.06 -6.72 0.38
C ASP A 75 12.31 -6.17 -0.33
N GLU A 76 12.18 -5.00 -0.97
CA GLU A 76 13.27 -4.32 -1.68
C GLU A 76 13.29 -2.84 -1.35
N TYR A 77 14.49 -2.26 -1.30
CA TYR A 77 14.69 -0.83 -1.10
C TYR A 77 15.85 -0.35 -1.98
N ASP A 78 15.56 0.57 -2.89
CA ASP A 78 16.54 1.18 -3.79
C ASP A 78 16.46 2.70 -3.68
N ALA A 79 17.35 3.27 -2.87
CA ALA A 79 17.46 4.72 -2.71
C ALA A 79 17.95 5.43 -3.97
N ALA A 80 18.73 4.76 -4.84
CA ALA A 80 19.23 5.39 -6.06
C ALA A 80 18.13 5.49 -7.13
N ALA A 81 17.24 4.49 -7.17
CA ALA A 81 16.07 4.49 -8.04
C ALA A 81 14.82 5.13 -7.41
N HIS A 82 14.90 5.65 -6.19
CA HIS A 82 13.78 6.15 -5.39
C HIS A 82 12.57 5.20 -5.39
N SER A 83 12.82 3.92 -5.10
CA SER A 83 11.78 2.90 -5.11
C SER A 83 11.92 1.95 -3.94
N TYR A 84 10.80 1.48 -3.41
CA TYR A 84 10.77 0.35 -2.49
C TYR A 84 9.51 -0.49 -2.66
N SER A 85 9.63 -1.78 -2.36
CA SER A 85 8.54 -2.73 -2.39
C SER A 85 8.39 -3.44 -1.06
N TYR A 86 7.15 -3.76 -0.69
CA TYR A 86 6.83 -4.40 0.58
C TYR A 86 5.58 -5.27 0.42
N ARG A 87 5.35 -6.11 1.42
CA ARG A 87 4.20 -7.01 1.48
C ARG A 87 3.57 -7.04 2.86
N MET A 88 2.29 -7.36 2.91
CA MET A 88 1.60 -7.63 4.17
C MET A 88 2.26 -8.80 4.93
N ASP A 89 2.40 -8.65 6.24
CA ASP A 89 2.88 -9.68 7.16
C ASP A 89 1.77 -10.09 8.15
N GLY A 90 0.87 -10.95 7.67
CA GLY A 90 -0.29 -11.42 8.41
C GLY A 90 -1.54 -10.57 8.16
N GLU A 91 -2.67 -11.24 7.96
CA GLU A 91 -3.95 -10.59 7.69
C GLU A 91 -4.57 -9.98 8.94
N ASN A 92 -5.21 -8.82 8.77
CA ASN A 92 -6.10 -8.22 9.75
C ASN A 92 -7.30 -7.64 9.00
N LEU A 93 -8.30 -8.50 8.79
CA LEU A 93 -9.48 -8.19 7.96
C LEU A 93 -10.39 -7.11 8.55
N GLU A 94 -10.26 -6.81 9.85
CA GLU A 94 -10.94 -5.68 10.49
C GLU A 94 -10.29 -4.35 10.09
N ALA A 95 -8.96 -4.32 10.03
CA ALA A 95 -8.19 -3.15 9.65
C ALA A 95 -8.24 -2.86 8.15
N LEU A 96 -8.13 -3.91 7.31
CA LEU A 96 -8.14 -3.78 5.86
C LEU A 96 -8.72 -5.05 5.21
N PRO A 97 -9.72 -4.97 4.30
CA PRO A 97 -10.46 -6.13 3.79
C PRO A 97 -9.71 -6.89 2.68
N VAL A 98 -8.44 -7.22 2.92
CA VAL A 98 -7.54 -7.93 2.01
C VAL A 98 -6.79 -9.01 2.78
N SER A 99 -6.63 -10.19 2.17
CA SER A 99 -5.95 -11.34 2.80
C SER A 99 -4.45 -11.36 2.53
N SER A 100 -4.01 -10.65 1.49
CA SER A 100 -2.61 -10.42 1.19
C SER A 100 -2.47 -9.27 0.21
N TYR A 101 -1.34 -8.58 0.27
CA TYR A 101 -0.92 -7.65 -0.77
C TYR A 101 0.60 -7.53 -0.85
N SER A 102 1.06 -7.10 -2.02
CA SER A 102 2.36 -6.51 -2.24
C SER A 102 2.18 -5.14 -2.87
N SER A 103 3.06 -4.21 -2.55
CA SER A 103 2.99 -2.84 -3.03
C SER A 103 4.36 -2.27 -3.34
N THR A 104 4.41 -1.33 -4.27
CA THR A 104 5.61 -0.61 -4.65
C THR A 104 5.31 0.88 -4.68
N ILE A 105 6.17 1.67 -4.05
CA ILE A 105 6.21 3.13 -4.21
C ILE A 105 7.46 3.49 -5.01
N SER A 106 7.30 4.36 -6.01
CA SER A 106 8.41 4.94 -6.77
C SER A 106 8.27 6.44 -6.94
N VAL A 107 9.40 7.15 -7.03
CA VAL A 107 9.46 8.58 -7.32
C VAL A 107 10.31 8.83 -8.56
N GLU A 108 9.74 9.44 -9.58
CA GLU A 108 10.40 9.74 -10.85
C GLU A 108 10.36 11.24 -11.14
N ALA A 109 11.33 11.76 -11.91
CA ALA A 109 11.27 13.13 -12.39
C ALA A 109 10.12 13.29 -13.41
N GLU A 110 9.30 14.33 -13.24
CA GLU A 110 8.26 14.67 -14.22
C GLU A 110 8.14 16.19 -14.36
N GLY A 111 8.49 16.71 -15.55
CA GLY A 111 8.57 18.15 -15.79
C GLY A 111 9.58 18.83 -14.86
N GLU A 112 9.14 19.88 -14.16
CA GLU A 112 9.94 20.61 -13.15
C GLU A 112 9.83 20.00 -11.74
N GLY A 113 9.00 18.95 -11.58
CA GLY A 113 8.75 18.31 -10.30
C GLY A 113 8.99 16.80 -10.37
N SER A 114 8.11 16.07 -9.69
CA SER A 114 8.19 14.62 -9.60
C SER A 114 6.81 13.98 -9.69
N LYS A 115 6.82 12.71 -10.10
CA LYS A 115 5.68 11.82 -10.08
C LYS A 115 5.93 10.74 -9.04
N VAL A 116 5.01 10.60 -8.09
CA VAL A 116 4.99 9.50 -7.14
C VAL A 116 3.95 8.49 -7.60
N SER A 117 4.36 7.23 -7.80
CA SER A 117 3.46 6.13 -8.16
C SER A 117 3.36 5.14 -7.01
N TRP A 118 2.16 4.66 -6.71
CA TRP A 118 1.90 3.62 -5.72
C TRP A 118 1.06 2.51 -6.35
N ILE A 119 1.66 1.34 -6.52
CA ILE A 119 1.08 0.21 -7.22
C ILE A 119 0.91 -0.94 -6.24
N GLY A 120 -0.29 -1.52 -6.22
CA GLY A 120 -0.67 -2.62 -5.33
C GLY A 120 -1.20 -3.81 -6.09
N ARG A 121 -0.86 -5.01 -5.63
CA ARG A 121 -1.48 -6.28 -6.04
C ARG A 121 -1.93 -7.02 -4.80
N PHE A 122 -3.18 -7.48 -4.80
CA PHE A 122 -3.80 -8.00 -3.58
C PHE A 122 -4.92 -8.99 -3.88
N TYR A 123 -5.31 -9.74 -2.86
CA TYR A 123 -6.53 -10.55 -2.88
C TYR A 123 -7.56 -9.96 -1.94
N ARG A 124 -8.85 -10.17 -2.25
CA ARG A 124 -9.94 -9.84 -1.33
C ARG A 124 -9.79 -10.58 0.00
N GLY A 125 -10.41 -10.04 1.05
CA GLY A 125 -10.34 -10.60 2.39
C GLY A 125 -10.81 -12.05 2.49
N ASP A 126 -11.95 -12.38 1.88
CA ASP A 126 -12.48 -13.75 1.84
C ASP A 126 -12.27 -14.36 0.45
N THR A 127 -11.40 -15.35 0.33
CA THR A 127 -11.07 -15.98 -0.95
C THR A 127 -12.01 -17.12 -1.36
N SER A 128 -13.08 -17.39 -0.60
CA SER A 128 -14.11 -18.38 -0.94
C SER A 128 -14.95 -17.95 -2.15
N ASN A 129 -15.82 -18.84 -2.65
CA ASN A 129 -16.64 -18.55 -3.84
C ASN A 129 -17.77 -17.55 -3.58
N GLU A 130 -18.22 -17.43 -2.33
CA GLU A 130 -19.37 -16.60 -1.93
C GLU A 130 -18.93 -15.69 -0.76
N PRO A 131 -18.00 -14.74 -1.00
CA PRO A 131 -17.51 -13.88 0.05
C PRO A 131 -18.63 -12.97 0.56
N PRO A 132 -18.66 -12.63 1.86
CA PRO A 132 -19.55 -11.59 2.35
C PRO A 132 -19.18 -10.24 1.72
N GLU A 133 -20.16 -9.33 1.61
CA GLU A 133 -20.00 -8.03 0.96
C GLU A 133 -18.78 -7.25 1.48
N ALA A 134 -18.55 -7.26 2.79
CA ALA A 134 -17.43 -6.55 3.42
C ALA A 134 -16.04 -7.10 3.06
N LEU A 135 -15.94 -8.32 2.53
CA LEU A 135 -14.67 -9.01 2.23
C LEU A 135 -14.56 -9.46 0.77
N ASN A 136 -15.42 -8.91 -0.10
CA ASN A 136 -15.44 -9.22 -1.53
C ASN A 136 -14.40 -8.38 -2.31
N ASP A 137 -14.37 -8.56 -3.63
CA ASP A 137 -13.46 -7.83 -4.53
C ASP A 137 -13.70 -6.31 -4.52
N GLU A 138 -14.95 -5.87 -4.43
CA GLU A 138 -15.33 -4.45 -4.45
C GLU A 138 -14.84 -3.74 -3.19
N SER A 139 -15.09 -4.32 -2.01
CA SER A 139 -14.62 -3.81 -0.72
C SER A 139 -13.09 -3.74 -0.67
N ALA A 140 -12.41 -4.77 -1.19
CA ALA A 140 -10.96 -4.81 -1.27
C ALA A 140 -10.39 -3.71 -2.18
N ILE A 141 -10.95 -3.53 -3.38
CA ILE A 141 -10.53 -2.49 -4.32
C ILE A 141 -10.78 -1.10 -3.73
N ALA A 142 -11.98 -0.86 -3.20
CA ALA A 142 -12.34 0.42 -2.61
C ALA A 142 -11.41 0.81 -1.46
N ALA A 143 -11.09 -0.13 -0.56
CA ALA A 143 -10.20 0.12 0.57
C ALA A 143 -8.75 0.41 0.13
N MET A 144 -8.20 -0.40 -0.78
CA MET A 144 -6.83 -0.20 -1.28
C MET A 144 -6.68 1.11 -2.06
N THR A 145 -7.67 1.44 -2.92
CA THR A 145 -7.71 2.73 -3.63
C THR A 145 -7.78 3.90 -2.66
N ALA A 146 -8.62 3.82 -1.61
CA ALA A 146 -8.75 4.89 -0.63
C ALA A 146 -7.43 5.14 0.13
N ILE A 147 -6.76 4.09 0.61
CA ILE A 147 -5.46 4.21 1.28
C ILE A 147 -4.45 4.92 0.36
N TYR A 148 -4.32 4.47 -0.89
CA TYR A 148 -3.33 5.06 -1.80
C TYR A 148 -3.66 6.51 -2.16
N GLN A 149 -4.92 6.82 -2.48
CA GLN A 149 -5.32 8.18 -2.84
C GLN A 149 -5.16 9.15 -1.66
N ASN A 150 -5.59 8.76 -0.47
CA ASN A 150 -5.47 9.57 0.73
C ASN A 150 -3.99 9.78 1.10
N GLY A 151 -3.18 8.73 1.02
CA GLY A 151 -1.74 8.80 1.26
C GLY A 151 -1.02 9.73 0.28
N LEU A 152 -1.24 9.56 -1.02
CA LEU A 152 -0.62 10.41 -2.05
C LEU A 152 -1.07 11.88 -1.94
N ALA A 153 -2.35 12.12 -1.62
CA ALA A 153 -2.84 13.48 -1.36
C ALA A 153 -2.19 14.09 -0.11
N GLY A 154 -2.04 13.31 0.97
CA GLY A 154 -1.35 13.71 2.19
C GLY A 154 0.13 14.02 1.96
N LEU A 155 0.82 13.18 1.18
CA LEU A 155 2.22 13.39 0.77
C LEU A 155 2.39 14.70 0.01
N LYS A 156 1.57 14.91 -1.03
CA LYS A 156 1.58 16.16 -1.82
C LYS A 156 1.41 17.38 -0.91
N LYS A 157 0.39 17.36 -0.04
CA LYS A 157 0.13 18.46 0.90
C LYS A 157 1.30 18.69 1.86
N THR A 158 1.93 17.63 2.34
CA THR A 158 3.06 17.68 3.27
C THR A 158 4.30 18.30 2.62
N ILE A 159 4.51 18.09 1.32
CA ILE A 159 5.67 18.60 0.59
C ILE A 159 5.43 20.01 0.07
N GLU A 160 4.27 20.27 -0.54
CA GLU A 160 3.95 21.57 -1.15
C GLU A 160 3.43 22.61 -0.15
N GLY A 161 3.01 22.18 1.04
CA GLY A 161 2.60 23.07 2.12
C GLY A 161 3.78 23.64 2.94
N LYS A 162 5.02 23.31 2.58
CA LYS A 162 6.24 23.81 3.23
C LYS A 162 6.73 25.12 2.62
#